data_AF-A0A4U3LNJ7-F1
#
_entry.id   AF-A0A4U3LNJ7-F1
#
_cell.length_a   1.000
_cell.length_b   1.000
_cell.length_c   1.000
_cell.angle_alpha   90.00
_cell.angle_beta   90.00
_cell.angle_gamma   90.00
#
_symmetry.space_group_name_H-M   'P 1'
#
loop_
_entity.id
_entity.type
_entity.pdbx_description
1 polymer ?
#
loop_
_entity_poly.entity_id
_entity_poly.type
_entity_poly.pdbx_seq_one_letter_code
_entity_poly.pdbx_strand_id
1 'polypeptide(L)' 'IISGAEDPVGDFSKGPAKIQKQLKHAGFQHVTLRLFPTLRHEILLETEKATVFQEIGHWLTDLTN' A
#
# COMPACT_ATOMS: atom_id res chain seq x y z
N ILE A 1 -3.45 0.72 -2.46
CA ILE A 1 -3.29 0.89 -0.99
C ILE A 1 -1.84 0.57 -0.66
N ILE A 2 -1.18 1.48 0.07
CA ILE A 2 0.21 1.32 0.51
C ILE A 2 0.28 1.59 2.02
N SER A 3 1.10 0.84 2.76
CA SER A 3 1.30 1.02 4.20
C SER A 3 2.56 0.30 4.67
N GLY A 4 3.19 0.78 5.74
CA GLY A 4 4.23 0.04 6.44
C GLY A 4 3.63 -1.11 7.25
N ALA A 5 4.29 -2.26 7.26
CA ALA A 5 3.78 -3.42 7.97
C ALA A 5 3.89 -3.28 9.50
N GLU A 6 4.80 -2.42 9.97
CA GLU A 6 4.99 -2.10 11.38
C GLU A 6 4.21 -0.84 11.83
N ASP A 7 3.29 -0.35 11.00
CA ASP A 7 2.41 0.77 11.34
C ASP A 7 1.30 0.33 12.31
N PRO A 8 1.32 0.80 13.58
CA PRO A 8 0.26 0.47 14.54
C PRO A 8 -1.09 1.10 14.17
N VAL A 9 -1.11 2.20 13.41
CA VAL A 9 -2.37 2.84 12.95
C VAL A 9 -3.11 1.90 11.98
N GLY A 10 -2.37 1.14 11.19
CA GLY A 10 -2.89 0.12 10.29
C GLY A 10 -3.18 -1.23 10.95
N ASP A 11 -3.11 -1.36 12.28
CA ASP A 11 -3.14 -2.65 13.01
C ASP A 11 -2.15 -3.65 12.38
N PHE A 12 -0.91 -3.19 12.16
CA PHE A 12 0.18 -4.01 11.62
C PHE A 12 -0.23 -4.76 10.34
N SER A 13 -0.63 -4.01 9.31
CA SER A 13 -1.16 -4.50 8.02
C SER A 13 -2.61 -4.99 7.99
N LYS A 14 -3.25 -5.30 9.13
CA LYS A 14 -4.62 -5.86 9.12
C LYS A 14 -5.66 -4.87 8.61
N GLY A 15 -5.54 -3.60 8.99
CA GLY A 15 -6.38 -2.50 8.51
C GLY A 15 -6.30 -2.34 6.99
N PRO A 16 -5.12 -2.09 6.40
CA PRO A 16 -4.93 -2.01 4.95
C PRO A 16 -5.45 -3.25 4.19
N ALA A 17 -5.22 -4.46 4.73
CA ALA A 17 -5.75 -5.70 4.15
C ALA A 17 -7.28 -5.77 4.16
N LYS A 18 -7.91 -5.35 5.26
CA LYS A 18 -9.37 -5.26 5.37
C LYS A 18 -9.95 -4.28 4.35
N ILE A 19 -9.34 -3.11 4.18
CA ILE A 19 -9.78 -2.11 3.20
C ILE A 19 -9.64 -2.65 1.77
N GLN A 20 -8.52 -3.29 1.43
CA GLN A 20 -8.35 -3.92 0.10
C GLN A 20 -9.45 -4.93 -0.19
N LYS A 21 -9.77 -5.79 0.79
CA LYS A 21 -10.86 -6.75 0.68
C LYS A 21 -12.20 -6.04 0.46
N GLN A 22 -12.52 -5.02 1.26
CA GLN A 22 -13.77 -4.26 1.14
C GLN A 22 -13.92 -3.60 -0.23
N LEU A 23 -12.87 -2.96 -0.76
CA LEU A 23 -12.89 -2.36 -2.09
C LEU A 23 -13.13 -3.43 -3.17
N LYS A 24 -12.46 -4.58 -3.10
CA LYS A 24 -12.71 -5.69 -4.03
C LYS A 24 -14.15 -6.20 -3.96
N HIS A 25 -14.72 -6.31 -2.76
CA HIS A 25 -16.12 -6.74 -2.59
C HIS A 25 -17.12 -5.69 -3.11
N ALA A 26 -16.75 -4.42 -3.11
CA ALA A 26 -17.56 -3.33 -3.67
C ALA A 26 -17.45 -3.22 -5.21
N GLY A 27 -16.74 -4.12 -5.89
CA GLY A 27 -16.68 -4.18 -7.35
C GLY A 27 -15.55 -3.37 -8.00
N PHE A 28 -14.65 -2.78 -7.21
CA PHE A 28 -13.47 -2.10 -7.76
C PHE A 28 -12.52 -3.13 -8.39
N GLN A 29 -12.19 -2.94 -9.67
CA GLN A 29 -11.43 -3.91 -10.45
C GLN A 29 -9.91 -3.81 -10.20
N HIS A 30 -9.38 -2.61 -10.04
CA HIS A 30 -7.93 -2.36 -9.96
C HIS A 30 -7.48 -1.98 -8.54
N VAL A 31 -7.58 -2.92 -7.61
CA VAL A 31 -7.21 -2.72 -6.20
C VAL A 31 -5.97 -3.52 -5.83
N THR A 32 -4.83 -2.82 -5.71
CA THR A 32 -3.56 -3.38 -5.26
C THR A 32 -3.28 -3.00 -3.81
N LEU A 33 -2.75 -3.95 -3.03
CA LEU A 33 -2.20 -3.70 -1.69
C LEU A 33 -0.70 -3.94 -1.74
N ARG A 34 0.09 -2.94 -1.36
CA ARG A 34 1.53 -3.08 -1.13
C ARG A 34 1.83 -2.80 0.33
N LEU A 35 2.53 -3.72 0.97
CA LEU A 35 3.01 -3.60 2.34
C LEU A 35 4.53 -3.55 2.32
N PHE A 36 5.10 -2.64 3.11
CA PHE A 36 6.55 -2.50 3.27
C PHE A 36 6.96 -3.12 4.62
N PRO A 37 7.62 -4.31 4.63
CA PRO A 37 7.72 -5.16 5.81
C PRO A 37 8.34 -4.53 7.07
N THR A 38 9.25 -3.58 6.90
CA THR A 38 10.01 -2.98 8.01
C THR A 38 9.65 -1.52 8.27
N LEU A 39 8.76 -0.92 7.44
CA LEU A 39 8.41 0.49 7.57
C LEU A 39 7.23 0.67 8.53
N ARG A 40 7.17 1.86 9.13
CA ARG A 40 6.11 2.27 10.06
C ARG A 40 5.12 3.17 9.32
N HIS A 41 4.70 4.27 9.95
CA HIS A 41 3.57 5.07 9.47
C HIS A 41 3.91 5.97 8.27
N GLU A 42 4.99 6.73 8.36
CA GLU A 42 5.34 7.78 7.38
C GLU A 42 6.25 7.24 6.26
N ILE A 43 5.82 6.18 5.56
CA ILE A 43 6.61 5.46 4.54
C ILE A 43 7.20 6.35 3.42
N LEU A 44 6.64 7.55 3.21
CA LEU A 44 7.12 8.53 2.23
C LEU A 44 8.30 9.38 2.74
N LEU A 45 8.58 9.34 4.05
CA LEU A 45 9.61 10.10 4.74
C LEU A 45 10.71 9.21 5.34
N GLU A 46 10.55 7.89 5.29
CA GLU A 46 11.59 6.93 5.70
C GLU A 46 12.74 6.84 4.69
N THR A 47 13.81 6.11 5.06
CA THR A 47 15.03 5.98 4.23
C THR A 47 14.72 5.36 2.86
N GLU A 48 13.75 4.45 2.83
CA GLU A 48 13.31 3.65 1.69
C GLU A 48 12.31 4.38 0.78
N LYS A 49 12.04 5.68 1.03
CA LYS A 49 11.06 6.48 0.27
C LYS A 49 11.20 6.37 -1.24
N ALA A 50 12.43 6.23 -1.76
CA ALA A 50 12.68 6.05 -3.19
C ALA A 50 11.99 4.79 -3.73
N THR A 51 12.08 3.67 -3.01
CA THR A 51 11.36 2.42 -3.34
C THR A 51 9.86 2.61 -3.24
N VAL A 52 9.38 3.34 -2.23
CA VAL A 52 7.94 3.62 -2.08
C VAL A 52 7.42 4.44 -3.27
N PHE A 53 8.13 5.49 -3.68
CA PHE A 53 7.78 6.28 -4.86
C PHE A 53 7.83 5.46 -6.15
N GLN A 54 8.80 4.56 -6.30
CA GLN A 54 8.88 3.66 -7.44
C GLN A 54 7.65 2.74 -7.52
N GLU A 55 7.22 2.15 -6.40
CA GLU A 55 6.02 1.29 -6.37
C GLU A 55 4.74 2.07 -6.70
N ILE A 56 4.64 3.34 -6.26
CA ILE A 56 3.54 4.23 -6.67
C ILE A 56 3.58 4.47 -8.18
N GLY A 57 4.77 4.74 -8.72
CA GLY A 57 4.98 4.93 -10.16
C GLY A 57 4.55 3.71 -10.98
N HIS A 58 5.00 2.50 -10.58
CA HIS A 58 4.60 1.26 -11.22
C HIS A 58 3.07 1.09 -11.22
N TRP A 59 2.42 1.33 -10.07
CA TRP A 59 0.97 1.23 -9.98
C TRP A 59 0.22 2.21 -10.90
N LEU A 60 0.73 3.44 -11.07
CA LEU A 60 0.13 4.43 -11.96
C LEU A 60 0.26 4.03 -13.44
N THR A 61 1.36 3.37 -13.82
CA THR A 61 1.61 2.96 -15.21
C THR A 61 1.01 1.60 -15.56
N ASP A 62 0.72 0.75 -14.57
CA ASP A 62 0.14 -0.59 -14.77
C ASP A 62 -1.22 -0.58 -15.48
N LEU A 63 -1.96 0.54 -15.43
CA LEU A 63 -3.27 0.71 -16.09
C LEU A 63 -3.18 1.14 -17.56
N THR A 64 -1.97 1.36 -18.08
CA THR A 64 -1.75 1.85 -19.44
C THR A 64 -1.36 0.76 -20.44
N ASN A 65 -1.39 -0.51 -20.03
CA ASN A 65 -1.13 -1.69 -20.86
C ASN A 65 -2.38 -2.54 -21.08
#